data_AF-A0A9P3K204-F1
#
_entry.id   AF-A0A9P3K204-F1
#
_cell.length_a   1.000
_cell.length_b   1.000
_cell.length_c   1.000
_cell.angle_alpha   90.00
_cell.angle_beta   90.00
_cell.angle_gamma   90.00
#
_symmetry.space_group_name_H-M   'P 1'
#
loop_
_entity.id
_entity.type
_entity.pdbx_description
1 polymer ?
#
loop_
_entity_poly.entity_id
_entity_poly.type
_entity_poly.pdbx_seq_one_letter_code
_entity_poly.pdbx_strand_id
1 'polypeptide(L)'
;MYSWIRHGRERVRERERERERERERERERERERERERERRRNCVASVEIVEEPGSKSTFRAPYRLSPIELADMKKLIEYLLTKGLIRPSTSPYGAPVLFTPKPDGSLRMCIDYRVLNKQTIKNKYPIPRIDNMLDKLRGATVFLKLDLRFGYRQIKMADDSVHKTAF
;
A
#
# COMPACT_ATOMS: atom_id res chain seq x y z
N MET A 1 -13.16 60.91 10.95
CA MET A 1 -11.72 60.62 10.68
C MET A 1 -11.21 59.29 11.29
N TYR A 2 -11.83 58.75 12.35
CA TYR A 2 -11.34 57.52 13.02
C TYR A 2 -11.78 56.16 12.43
N SER A 3 -12.78 56.13 11.53
CA SER A 3 -13.30 54.88 10.94
C SER A 3 -12.41 54.32 9.81
N TRP A 4 -11.84 55.18 8.97
CA TRP A 4 -10.96 54.79 7.85
C TRP A 4 -9.61 54.19 8.29
N ILE A 5 -9.04 54.68 9.40
CA ILE A 5 -7.79 54.16 9.98
C ILE A 5 -8.00 52.78 10.63
N ARG A 6 -9.17 52.55 11.25
CA ARG A 6 -9.56 51.25 11.81
C ARG A 6 -9.77 50.20 10.71
N HIS A 7 -10.53 50.54 9.66
CA HIS A 7 -10.73 49.68 8.48
C HIS A 7 -9.42 49.41 7.70
N GLY A 8 -8.51 50.38 7.64
CA GLY A 8 -7.18 50.19 7.05
C GLY A 8 -6.33 49.19 7.86
N ARG A 9 -6.32 49.29 9.19
CA ARG A 9 -5.60 48.37 10.08
C ARG A 9 -6.19 46.96 10.08
N GLU A 10 -7.50 46.82 9.98
CA GLU A 10 -8.15 45.50 9.88
C GLU A 10 -7.82 44.80 8.56
N ARG A 11 -7.87 45.51 7.42
CA ARG A 11 -7.47 44.95 6.12
C ARG A 11 -6.00 44.55 6.04
N VAL A 12 -5.11 45.30 6.72
CA VAL A 12 -3.69 44.94 6.82
C VAL A 12 -3.52 43.68 7.69
N ARG A 13 -4.20 43.61 8.84
CA ARG A 13 -4.19 42.42 9.71
C ARG A 13 -4.77 41.18 9.03
N GLU A 14 -5.80 41.35 8.20
CA GLU A 14 -6.42 40.26 7.45
C GLU A 14 -5.48 39.72 6.36
N ARG A 15 -4.82 40.62 5.62
CA ARG A 15 -3.76 40.25 4.66
C ARG A 15 -2.55 39.60 5.32
N GLU A 16 -2.17 40.04 6.52
CA GLU A 16 -1.09 39.40 7.30
C GLU A 16 -1.47 37.98 7.73
N ARG A 17 -2.70 37.78 8.22
CA ARG A 17 -3.24 36.44 8.56
C ARG A 17 -3.33 35.52 7.34
N GLU A 18 -3.70 36.07 6.18
CA GLU A 18 -3.78 35.30 4.94
C GLU A 18 -2.39 34.86 4.46
N ARG A 19 -1.40 35.76 4.51
CA ARG A 19 0.01 35.44 4.24
C ARG A 19 0.59 34.42 5.22
N GLU A 20 0.20 34.50 6.49
CA GLU A 20 0.64 33.55 7.52
C GLU A 20 0.06 32.16 7.27
N ARG A 21 -1.23 32.06 6.93
CA ARG A 21 -1.89 30.81 6.51
C ARG A 21 -1.27 30.22 5.24
N GLU A 22 -0.89 31.05 4.28
CA GLU A 22 -0.27 30.60 3.04
C GLU A 22 1.15 30.04 3.30
N ARG A 23 1.94 30.72 4.14
CA ARG A 23 3.25 30.24 4.61
C ARG A 23 3.13 28.94 5.40
N GLU A 24 2.09 28.80 6.22
CA GLU A 24 1.84 27.58 6.99
C GLU A 24 1.48 26.40 6.07
N ARG A 25 0.61 26.62 5.08
CA ARG A 25 0.29 25.63 4.04
C ARG A 25 1.51 25.23 3.21
N GLU A 26 2.38 26.19 2.88
CA GLU A 26 3.59 25.92 2.12
C GLU A 26 4.60 25.11 2.94
N ARG A 27 4.79 25.45 4.22
CA ARG A 27 5.60 24.66 5.17
C ARG A 27 5.04 23.27 5.38
N GLU A 28 3.72 23.11 5.43
CA GLU A 28 3.07 21.80 5.57
C GLU A 28 3.29 20.94 4.31
N ARG A 29 3.12 21.52 3.12
CA ARG A 29 3.43 20.86 1.84
C ARG A 29 4.91 20.48 1.74
N GLU A 30 5.81 21.33 2.21
CA GLU A 30 7.25 21.07 2.20
C GLU A 30 7.63 19.94 3.17
N ARG A 31 7.07 19.96 4.39
CA ARG A 31 7.20 18.86 5.37
C ARG A 31 6.63 17.55 4.83
N GLU A 32 5.51 17.60 4.12
CA GLU A 32 4.90 16.43 3.50
C GLU A 32 5.78 15.87 2.37
N ARG A 33 6.30 16.73 1.49
CA ARG A 33 7.29 16.37 0.46
C ARG A 33 8.57 15.81 1.05
N GLU A 34 9.05 16.36 2.16
CA GLU A 34 10.25 15.90 2.84
C GLU A 34 10.03 14.53 3.50
N ARG A 35 8.90 14.34 4.19
CA ARG A 35 8.46 13.02 4.70
C ARG A 35 8.29 12.00 3.57
N GLU A 36 7.79 12.41 2.42
CA GLU A 36 7.65 11.56 1.25
C GLU A 36 9.02 11.19 0.65
N ARG A 37 9.95 12.15 0.57
CA ARG A 37 11.34 11.94 0.15
C ARG A 37 12.10 11.03 1.12
N GLU A 38 11.90 11.18 2.42
CA GLU A 38 12.50 10.34 3.45
C GLU A 38 11.91 8.92 3.41
N ARG A 39 10.59 8.79 3.22
CA ARG A 39 9.92 7.51 2.94
C ARG A 39 10.44 6.85 1.65
N ARG A 40 10.76 7.63 0.62
CA ARG A 40 11.38 7.14 -0.62
C ARG A 40 12.83 6.70 -0.38
N ARG A 41 13.62 7.47 0.37
CA ARG A 41 15.00 7.12 0.75
C ARG A 41 15.08 5.88 1.64
N ASN A 42 14.08 5.63 2.48
CA ASN A 42 14.00 4.42 3.31
C ASN A 42 13.35 3.20 2.61
N CYS A 43 13.03 3.26 1.31
CA CYS A 43 12.55 2.07 0.58
C CYS A 43 13.72 1.17 0.22
N VAL A 44 14.03 0.20 1.09
CA VAL A 44 15.15 -0.74 0.90
C VAL A 44 14.89 -1.79 -0.19
N ALA A 45 13.64 -2.01 -0.62
CA ALA A 45 13.31 -2.84 -1.77
C ALA A 45 11.88 -2.57 -2.27
N SER A 46 11.69 -2.54 -3.59
CA SER A 46 10.38 -2.61 -4.24
C SER A 46 10.21 -3.97 -4.93
N VAL A 47 9.00 -4.53 -4.91
CA VAL A 47 8.70 -5.78 -5.62
C VAL A 47 8.31 -5.49 -7.06
N GLU A 48 9.06 -6.09 -7.98
CA GLU A 48 8.77 -6.08 -9.42
C GLU A 48 8.10 -7.39 -9.84
N ILE A 49 7.06 -7.27 -10.67
CA ILE A 49 6.41 -8.40 -11.33
C ILE A 49 6.87 -8.39 -12.79
N VAL A 50 7.86 -9.22 -13.08
CA VAL A 50 8.38 -9.42 -14.45
C VAL A 50 7.55 -10.52 -15.12
N GLU A 51 7.02 -10.25 -16.30
CA GLU A 51 6.22 -11.20 -17.08
C GLU A 51 7.02 -11.74 -18.27
N GLU A 52 6.62 -12.89 -18.79
CA GLU A 52 7.23 -13.47 -19.98
C GLU A 52 7.08 -12.54 -21.20
N PRO A 53 8.07 -12.51 -22.13
CA PRO A 53 7.95 -11.72 -23.34
C PRO A 53 6.68 -12.08 -24.13
N GLY A 54 5.87 -11.08 -24.46
CA GLY A 54 4.61 -11.27 -25.19
C GLY A 54 3.40 -11.63 -24.33
N SER A 55 3.51 -11.60 -23.00
CA SER A 55 2.35 -11.71 -22.10
C SER A 55 1.31 -10.63 -22.36
N LYS A 56 0.04 -11.01 -22.26
CA LYS A 56 -1.10 -10.09 -22.38
C LYS A 56 -1.63 -9.74 -20.99
N SER A 57 -2.32 -8.61 -20.88
CA SER A 57 -3.01 -8.24 -19.66
C SER A 57 -4.04 -9.30 -19.25
N THR A 58 -4.00 -9.74 -18.01
CA THR A 58 -4.92 -10.78 -17.50
C THR A 58 -6.13 -10.14 -16.86
N PHE A 59 -7.31 -10.39 -17.44
CA PHE A 59 -8.59 -9.99 -16.85
C PHE A 59 -9.48 -11.22 -16.65
N ARG A 60 -10.08 -11.33 -15.48
CA ARG A 60 -11.07 -12.35 -15.14
C ARG A 60 -12.24 -11.72 -14.41
N ALA A 61 -13.45 -12.11 -14.81
CA ALA A 61 -14.68 -11.63 -14.20
C ALA A 61 -14.72 -11.95 -12.69
N PRO A 62 -15.24 -11.04 -11.85
CA PRO A 62 -15.44 -11.30 -10.42
C PRO A 62 -16.29 -12.55 -10.18
N TYR A 63 -15.98 -13.29 -9.12
CA TYR A 63 -16.84 -14.39 -8.68
C TYR A 63 -18.14 -13.84 -8.07
N ARG A 64 -19.19 -14.66 -8.07
CA ARG A 64 -20.42 -14.34 -7.36
C ARG A 64 -20.16 -14.37 -5.86
N LEU A 65 -20.50 -13.28 -5.16
CA LEU A 65 -20.39 -13.15 -3.72
C LEU A 65 -21.76 -13.25 -3.06
N SER A 66 -21.82 -13.89 -1.89
CA SER A 66 -22.96 -13.81 -0.99
C SER A 66 -23.10 -12.41 -0.37
N PRO A 67 -24.27 -12.05 0.18
CA PRO A 67 -24.45 -10.75 0.84
C PRO A 67 -23.46 -10.49 1.99
N ILE A 68 -23.10 -11.54 2.74
CA ILE A 68 -22.14 -11.46 3.85
C ILE A 68 -20.74 -11.16 3.32
N GLU A 69 -20.28 -11.91 2.31
CA GLU A 69 -18.98 -11.69 1.67
C GLU A 69 -18.89 -10.30 1.04
N LEU A 70 -19.97 -9.84 0.40
CA LEU A 70 -20.01 -8.51 -0.20
C LEU A 70 -19.88 -7.39 0.85
N ALA A 71 -20.54 -7.55 2.00
CA ALA A 71 -20.44 -6.60 3.09
C ALA A 71 -19.03 -6.54 3.69
N ASP A 72 -18.40 -7.70 3.90
CA ASP A 72 -17.03 -7.80 4.41
C ASP A 72 -16.00 -7.29 3.39
N MET A 73 -16.22 -7.54 2.10
CA MET A 73 -15.39 -7.01 1.02
C MET A 73 -15.39 -5.48 1.04
N LYS A 74 -16.58 -4.85 1.12
CA LYS A 74 -16.70 -3.38 1.15
C LYS A 74 -15.95 -2.77 2.34
N LYS A 75 -16.15 -3.33 3.54
CA LYS A 75 -15.44 -2.88 4.77
C LYS A 75 -13.93 -3.00 4.61
N LEU A 76 -13.44 -4.10 4.04
CA LEU A 76 -12.01 -4.32 3.87
C LEU A 76 -11.42 -3.38 2.80
N ILE A 77 -12.12 -3.15 1.68
CA ILE A 77 -11.70 -2.21 0.65
C ILE A 77 -11.57 -0.79 1.24
N GLU A 78 -12.57 -0.34 1.99
CA GLU A 78 -12.55 0.97 2.66
C GLU A 78 -11.36 1.09 3.63
N TYR A 79 -11.11 0.05 4.43
CA TYR A 79 -9.94 -0.01 5.30
C TYR A 79 -8.62 0.09 4.52
N LEU A 80 -8.48 -0.68 3.44
CA LEU A 80 -7.26 -0.70 2.63
C LEU A 80 -7.02 0.65 1.92
N LEU A 81 -8.09 1.29 1.41
CA LEU A 81 -8.04 2.63 0.81
C LEU A 81 -7.62 3.68 1.85
N THR A 82 -8.24 3.66 3.03
CA THR A 82 -7.94 4.60 4.13
C THR A 82 -6.48 4.48 4.60
N LYS A 83 -5.92 3.26 4.55
CA LYS A 83 -4.51 3.01 4.88
C LYS A 83 -3.55 3.27 3.73
N GLY A 84 -4.04 3.65 2.55
CA GLY A 84 -3.22 3.87 1.36
C GLY A 84 -2.53 2.61 0.83
N LEU A 85 -3.07 1.43 1.15
CA LEU A 85 -2.52 0.15 0.70
C LEU A 85 -2.99 -0.23 -0.71
N ILE A 86 -4.13 0.30 -1.13
CA ILE A 86 -4.67 0.17 -2.49
C ILE A 86 -5.14 1.54 -2.98
N ARG A 87 -5.38 1.64 -4.29
CA ARG A 87 -5.95 2.83 -4.94
C ARG A 87 -6.90 2.40 -6.06
N PRO A 88 -7.91 3.22 -6.42
CA PRO A 88 -8.69 3.01 -7.64
C PRO A 88 -7.76 2.96 -8.85
N SER A 89 -8.09 2.12 -9.82
CA SER A 89 -7.28 1.97 -11.04
C SER A 89 -8.15 1.75 -12.27
N THR A 90 -7.62 2.09 -13.43
CA THR A 90 -8.18 1.81 -14.76
C THR A 90 -7.34 0.77 -15.50
N SER A 91 -6.74 -0.16 -14.74
CA SER A 91 -5.81 -1.15 -15.29
C SER A 91 -6.51 -2.09 -16.27
N PRO A 92 -5.83 -2.53 -17.34
CA PRO A 92 -6.32 -3.62 -18.19
C PRO A 92 -6.25 -4.99 -17.49
N TYR A 93 -5.60 -5.07 -16.32
CA TYR A 93 -5.58 -6.28 -15.48
C TYR A 93 -6.80 -6.30 -14.55
N GLY A 94 -7.22 -7.50 -14.16
CA GLY A 94 -8.25 -7.71 -13.15
C GLY A 94 -8.26 -9.15 -12.66
N ALA A 95 -7.95 -9.34 -11.38
CA ALA A 95 -8.00 -10.64 -10.70
C ALA A 95 -9.22 -10.73 -9.78
N PRO A 96 -10.03 -11.80 -9.83
CA PRO A 96 -11.22 -11.89 -9.02
C PRO A 96 -10.85 -12.13 -7.55
N VAL A 97 -11.72 -11.63 -6.66
CA VAL A 97 -11.63 -11.82 -5.22
C VAL A 97 -12.45 -13.04 -4.80
N LEU A 98 -11.91 -13.84 -3.89
CA LEU A 98 -12.60 -14.94 -3.23
C LEU A 98 -12.40 -14.87 -1.71
N PHE A 99 -13.28 -15.53 -0.96
CA PHE A 99 -13.18 -15.60 0.48
C PHE A 99 -12.87 -17.01 0.95
N THR A 100 -12.06 -17.10 2.02
CA THR A 100 -11.77 -18.36 2.70
C THR A 100 -12.10 -18.21 4.19
N PRO A 101 -12.81 -19.16 4.80
CA PRO A 101 -13.11 -19.10 6.22
C PRO A 101 -11.83 -19.30 7.03
N LYS A 102 -11.62 -18.49 8.06
CA LYS A 102 -10.62 -18.74 9.09
C LYS A 102 -11.22 -19.61 10.20
N PRO A 103 -10.37 -20.27 11.02
CA PRO A 103 -10.84 -21.04 12.18
C PRO A 103 -11.65 -20.24 13.19
N ASP A 104 -11.42 -18.91 13.27
CA ASP A 104 -12.15 -17.99 14.16
C ASP A 104 -13.53 -17.57 13.61
N GLY A 105 -13.96 -18.12 12.46
CA GLY A 105 -15.21 -17.78 11.78
C GLY A 105 -15.14 -16.51 10.92
N SER A 106 -14.03 -15.76 10.97
CA SER A 106 -13.86 -14.57 10.11
C SER A 106 -13.50 -14.96 8.68
N LEU A 107 -13.86 -14.11 7.71
CA LEU A 107 -13.52 -14.34 6.31
C LEU A 107 -12.16 -13.71 5.96
N ARG A 108 -11.34 -14.45 5.21
CA ARG A 108 -10.10 -13.94 4.61
C ARG A 108 -10.33 -13.68 3.13
N MET A 109 -10.27 -12.41 2.76
CA MET A 109 -10.24 -11.96 1.36
C MET A 109 -8.92 -12.39 0.71
N CYS A 110 -9.02 -13.10 -0.41
CA CYS A 110 -7.92 -13.60 -1.21
C CYS A 110 -8.11 -13.13 -2.65
N ILE A 111 -7.06 -12.59 -3.26
CA ILE A 111 -7.07 -12.19 -4.67
C ILE A 111 -6.50 -13.34 -5.51
N ASP A 112 -7.23 -13.77 -6.53
CA ASP A 112 -6.88 -14.92 -7.36
C ASP A 112 -5.90 -14.54 -8.49
N TYR A 113 -4.64 -14.33 -8.13
CA TYR A 113 -3.56 -14.05 -9.08
C TYR A 113 -3.06 -15.29 -9.84
N ARG A 114 -3.79 -16.43 -9.87
CA ARG A 114 -3.29 -17.66 -10.51
C ARG A 114 -2.96 -17.47 -11.99
N VAL A 115 -3.70 -16.64 -12.71
CA VAL A 115 -3.43 -16.38 -14.14
C VAL A 115 -2.22 -15.46 -14.32
N LEU A 116 -2.13 -14.39 -13.54
CA LEU A 116 -0.96 -13.52 -13.51
C LEU A 116 0.31 -14.33 -13.16
N ASN A 117 0.26 -15.12 -12.10
CA ASN A 117 1.40 -15.95 -11.64
C ASN A 117 1.88 -16.98 -12.67
N LYS A 118 1.05 -17.38 -13.64
CA LYS A 118 1.46 -18.31 -14.71
C LYS A 118 2.37 -17.64 -15.73
N GLN A 119 2.17 -16.34 -15.99
CA GLN A 119 2.96 -15.57 -16.95
C GLN A 119 4.06 -14.74 -16.28
N THR A 120 4.07 -14.65 -14.94
CA THR A 120 5.16 -14.03 -14.18
C THR A 120 6.40 -14.94 -14.16
N ILE A 121 7.55 -14.36 -14.53
CA ILE A 121 8.86 -15.01 -14.40
C ILE A 121 9.14 -15.26 -12.92
N LYS A 122 9.33 -16.54 -12.56
CA LYS A 122 9.55 -16.95 -11.18
C LYS A 122 10.91 -16.46 -10.67
N ASN A 123 10.90 -15.60 -9.66
CA ASN A 123 12.11 -15.23 -8.92
C ASN A 123 12.58 -16.44 -8.08
N LYS A 124 13.53 -17.21 -8.62
CA LYS A 124 14.14 -18.35 -7.94
C LYS A 124 15.24 -17.88 -7.00
N TYR A 125 14.85 -17.26 -5.89
CA TYR A 125 15.79 -16.95 -4.82
C TYR A 125 16.08 -18.21 -3.99
N PRO A 126 17.36 -18.59 -3.77
CA PRO A 126 17.68 -19.77 -3.00
C PRO A 126 17.38 -19.53 -1.51
N ILE A 127 16.24 -20.02 -1.05
CA ILE A 127 15.93 -20.07 0.39
C ILE A 127 16.83 -21.14 1.02
N PRO A 128 17.61 -20.83 2.06
CA PRO A 128 18.49 -21.80 2.70
C PRO A 128 17.67 -22.97 3.26
N ARG A 129 18.28 -24.17 3.29
CA ARG A 129 17.69 -25.33 3.96
C ARG A 129 17.55 -25.07 5.45
N ILE A 130 16.51 -25.62 6.05
CA ILE A 130 16.21 -25.46 7.48
C ILE A 130 17.39 -25.97 8.32
N ASP A 131 17.97 -27.12 7.98
CA ASP A 131 19.12 -27.70 8.70
C ASP A 131 20.31 -26.71 8.75
N ASN A 132 20.65 -26.12 7.60
CA ASN A 132 21.72 -25.12 7.52
C ASN A 132 21.44 -23.87 8.36
N MET A 133 20.17 -23.50 8.56
CA MET A 133 19.79 -22.39 9.43
C MET A 133 19.89 -22.78 10.91
N LEU A 134 19.51 -24.00 11.26
CA LEU A 134 19.58 -24.51 12.63
C LEU A 134 21.03 -24.75 13.08
N ASP A 135 21.90 -25.24 12.21
CA ASP A 135 23.33 -25.44 12.52
C ASP A 135 24.02 -24.13 12.93
N LYS A 136 23.64 -23.01 12.31
CA LYS A 136 24.15 -21.67 12.67
C LYS A 136 23.73 -21.21 14.05
N LEU A 137 22.66 -21.79 14.60
CA LEU A 137 22.15 -21.47 15.92
C LEU A 137 22.75 -22.37 17.02
N ARG A 138 23.59 -23.35 16.65
CA ARG A 138 24.21 -24.28 17.61
C ARG A 138 25.08 -23.51 18.60
N GLY A 139 24.90 -23.80 19.89
CA GLY A 139 25.63 -23.16 20.99
C GLY A 139 24.98 -21.87 21.50
N ALA A 140 23.94 -21.35 20.84
CA ALA A 140 23.13 -20.28 21.41
C ALA A 140 22.30 -20.81 22.59
N THR A 141 22.25 -20.03 23.66
CA THR A 141 21.49 -20.36 24.88
C THR A 141 20.19 -19.56 24.99
N VAL A 142 20.07 -18.46 24.25
CA VAL A 142 18.92 -17.56 24.24
C VAL A 142 18.50 -17.33 22.79
N PHE A 143 17.19 -17.44 22.53
CA PHE A 143 16.61 -17.27 21.20
C PHE A 143 15.57 -16.16 21.22
N LEU A 144 15.59 -15.32 20.19
CA LEU A 144 14.57 -14.30 19.94
C LEU A 144 13.92 -14.57 18.58
N LYS A 145 12.59 -14.64 18.57
CA LYS A 145 11.80 -14.72 17.35
C LYS A 145 11.01 -13.42 17.18
N LEU A 146 11.21 -12.76 16.05
CA LEU A 146 10.45 -11.57 15.65
C LEU A 146 9.52 -11.94 14.49
N ASP A 147 8.29 -11.47 14.55
CA ASP A 147 7.31 -11.59 13.46
C ASP A 147 6.98 -10.20 12.91
N LEU A 148 7.11 -10.03 11.60
CA LEU A 148 6.73 -8.80 10.93
C LEU A 148 5.24 -8.83 10.62
N ARG A 149 4.45 -8.14 11.45
CA ARG A 149 2.99 -8.08 11.30
C ARG A 149 2.62 -7.55 9.91
N PHE A 150 1.86 -8.33 9.15
CA PHE A 150 1.49 -8.03 7.76
C PHE A 150 2.72 -7.76 6.85
N GLY A 151 3.82 -8.51 7.01
CA GLY A 151 5.09 -8.27 6.32
C GLY A 151 4.96 -7.96 4.81
N TYR A 152 4.12 -8.68 4.07
CA TYR A 152 3.90 -8.41 2.64
C TYR A 152 3.37 -7.01 2.31
N ARG A 153 2.61 -6.38 3.22
CA ARG A 153 2.05 -5.03 3.03
C ARG A 153 3.05 -3.92 3.35
N GLN A 154 4.19 -4.26 3.96
CA GLN A 154 5.22 -3.29 4.32
C GLN A 154 6.17 -3.01 3.14
N ILE A 155 6.27 -3.95 2.19
CA ILE A 155 7.11 -3.83 1.00
C ILE A 155 6.29 -3.18 -0.11
N LYS A 156 6.84 -2.14 -0.74
CA LYS A 156 6.17 -1.45 -1.84
C LYS A 156 6.23 -2.26 -3.13
N MET A 157 5.19 -2.15 -3.94
CA MET A 157 5.25 -2.55 -5.34
C MET A 157 6.07 -1.52 -6.13
N ALA A 158 6.86 -1.97 -7.10
CA ALA A 158 7.44 -1.07 -8.10
C ALA A 158 6.33 -0.39 -8.90
N ASP A 159 6.53 0.88 -9.28
CA ASP A 159 5.49 1.70 -9.94
C ASP A 159 4.96 1.02 -11.22
N ASP A 160 5.85 0.40 -12.00
CA ASP A 160 5.52 -0.34 -13.22
C ASP A 160 4.79 -1.67 -12.97
N SER A 161 4.77 -2.17 -11.74
CA SER A 161 4.10 -3.43 -11.37
C SER A 161 2.75 -3.20 -10.68
N VAL A 162 2.44 -1.99 -10.22
CA VAL A 162 1.19 -1.69 -9.49
C VAL A 162 -0.06 -2.03 -10.31
N HIS A 163 -0.05 -1.73 -11.61
CA HIS A 163 -1.21 -1.95 -12.46
C HIS A 163 -1.53 -3.44 -12.64
N LYS A 164 -0.52 -4.31 -12.57
CA LYS A 164 -0.67 -5.77 -12.74
C LYS A 164 -1.45 -6.43 -11.60
N THR A 165 -1.47 -5.79 -10.43
CA THR A 165 -2.14 -6.31 -9.23
C THR A 165 -3.60 -5.87 -9.09
N ALA A 166 -4.22 -5.29 -10.13
CA ALA A 166 -5.62 -4.87 -10.08
C ALA A 166 -6.59 -6.05 -9.83
N PHE A 167 -7.67 -5.79 -9.09
CA PHE A 167 -8.69 -6.75 -8.68
C PHE A 167 -10.07 -6.10 -8.55
#